data_AF-A0AA86K0D4-F1
#
_entry.id   AF-A0AA86K0D4-F1
#
_cell.length_a   1.000
_cell.length_b   1.000
_cell.length_c   1.000
_cell.angle_alpha   90.00
_cell.angle_beta   90.00
_cell.angle_gamma   90.00
#
_symmetry.space_group_name_H-M   'P 1'
#
loop_
_entity.id
_entity.type
_entity.pdbx_description
1 polymer ?
#
loop_
_entity_poly.entity_id
_entity_poly.type
_entity_poly.pdbx_seq_one_letter_code
_entity_poly.pdbx_strand_id
1 'polypeptide(L)'
;MKHGTHISMTAMALVAGLACVLAPMAVQADSRPFTWIDDIHGAIIFYKGDAYYKKEYPRADWDLYLDQVRLVQTTYAAGDIHATYLAMNRFMDMLEAREGGIPGVAANELFNFCNLVTPAQFHDVERHSGPPKTEQPRAPEGVRWPG
;
A
#
# COMPACT_ATOMS: atom_id res chain seq x y z
N MET A 1 45.27 12.62 67.35
CA MET A 1 43.90 12.78 67.89
C MET A 1 43.20 13.88 67.11
N LYS A 2 42.01 13.59 66.52
CA LYS A 2 40.98 14.49 65.94
C LYS A 2 41.38 15.36 64.72
N HIS A 3 40.94 14.97 63.50
CA HIS A 3 39.88 15.61 62.65
C HIS A 3 40.28 17.01 62.16
N GLY A 4 40.21 17.41 60.89
CA GLY A 4 39.71 16.83 59.65
C GLY A 4 39.62 17.98 58.61
N THR A 5 39.85 17.64 57.34
CA THR A 5 39.38 18.28 56.10
C THR A 5 39.76 19.75 55.81
N HIS A 6 40.30 20.00 54.61
CA HIS A 6 39.62 20.75 53.53
C HIS A 6 40.50 20.74 52.26
N ILE A 7 40.02 20.03 51.24
CA ILE A 7 40.53 20.08 49.87
C ILE A 7 39.78 21.23 49.16
N SER A 8 40.47 22.08 48.42
CA SER A 8 39.84 22.73 47.27
C SER A 8 40.86 23.00 46.16
N MET A 9 40.50 22.50 44.97
CA MET A 9 41.29 22.41 43.76
C MET A 9 41.36 23.76 43.05
N THR A 10 42.59 24.21 42.77
CA THR A 10 42.88 25.21 41.73
C THR A 10 42.60 24.61 40.35
N ALA A 11 41.89 25.40 39.55
CA ALA A 11 41.57 25.15 38.16
C ALA A 11 42.80 24.92 37.29
N MET A 12 42.72 23.99 36.32
CA MET A 12 43.55 24.03 35.13
C MET A 12 42.87 23.31 33.97
N ALA A 13 42.59 24.07 32.93
CA ALA A 13 42.15 23.60 31.63
C ALA A 13 43.22 22.70 30.98
N LEU A 14 42.81 21.73 30.16
CA LEU A 14 43.25 21.59 28.76
C LEU A 14 42.62 20.35 28.08
N VAL A 15 41.86 20.63 27.02
CA VAL A 15 41.82 19.96 25.69
C VAL A 15 42.25 18.49 25.61
N ALA A 16 41.32 17.59 25.29
CA ALA A 16 41.53 16.50 24.33
C ALA A 16 40.22 15.75 24.03
N GLY A 17 39.95 15.49 22.76
CA GLY A 17 39.01 14.46 22.33
C GLY A 17 37.77 14.97 21.61
N LEU A 18 37.95 15.48 20.38
CA LEU A 18 36.90 15.38 19.37
C LEU A 18 36.72 13.88 19.07
N ALA A 19 35.88 13.22 19.86
CA ALA A 19 35.30 11.96 19.45
C ALA A 19 34.33 12.30 18.32
N CYS A 20 34.81 12.24 17.07
CA CYS A 20 33.94 11.98 15.93
C CYS A 20 33.28 10.63 16.21
N VAL A 21 32.17 10.67 16.96
CA VAL A 21 31.23 9.57 17.00
C VAL A 21 30.65 9.55 15.59
N LEU A 22 31.30 8.79 14.71
CA LEU A 22 30.62 8.19 13.58
C LEU A 22 29.57 7.29 14.22
N ALA A 23 28.45 7.89 14.63
CA ALA A 23 27.23 7.14 14.76
C ALA A 23 27.09 6.46 13.40
N PRO A 24 27.02 5.12 13.33
CA PRO A 24 26.51 4.53 12.12
C PRO A 24 25.17 5.22 11.93
N MET A 25 25.06 6.03 10.87
CA MET A 25 23.76 6.28 10.28
C MET A 25 23.30 4.87 9.97
N ALA A 26 22.51 4.30 10.86
CA ALA A 26 21.65 3.21 10.51
C ALA A 26 20.87 3.82 9.36
N VAL A 27 21.30 3.53 8.14
CA VAL A 27 20.41 3.51 7.01
C VAL A 27 19.33 2.57 7.50
N GLN A 28 18.27 3.16 8.05
CA GLN A 28 16.98 2.51 8.09
C GLN A 28 16.66 2.36 6.61
N ALA A 29 17.24 1.33 5.99
CA ALA A 29 16.65 0.73 4.83
C ALA A 29 15.24 0.46 5.33
N ASP A 30 14.27 1.20 4.80
CA ASP A 30 12.88 0.94 5.05
C ASP A 30 12.67 -0.45 4.49
N SER A 31 12.92 -1.47 5.31
CA SER A 31 12.85 -2.87 4.96
C SER A 31 11.40 -3.29 4.97
N ARG A 32 10.52 -2.44 4.43
CA ARG A 32 9.21 -2.86 3.99
C ARG A 32 9.51 -3.68 2.75
N PRO A 33 9.49 -5.03 2.82
CA PRO A 33 9.42 -5.78 1.57
C PRO A 33 8.28 -5.15 0.78
N PHE A 34 8.47 -4.93 -0.52
CA PHE A 34 7.38 -4.63 -1.43
C PHE A 34 6.23 -5.59 -1.07
N THR A 35 5.15 -5.04 -0.50
CA THR A 35 4.05 -5.86 -0.02
C THR A 35 3.04 -6.00 -1.15
N TRP A 36 2.23 -7.05 -1.11
CA TRP A 36 1.08 -7.22 -2.01
C TRP A 36 0.14 -6.00 -2.01
N ILE A 37 0.13 -5.21 -0.92
CA ILE A 37 -0.63 -3.97 -0.80
C ILE A 37 -0.04 -2.86 -1.69
N ASP A 38 1.29 -2.73 -1.71
CA ASP A 38 1.99 -1.74 -2.55
C ASP A 38 1.82 -2.06 -4.03
N ASP A 39 1.81 -3.35 -4.39
CA ASP A 39 1.53 -3.81 -5.76
C ASP A 39 0.11 -3.43 -6.20
N ILE A 40 -0.90 -3.65 -5.36
CA ILE A 40 -2.29 -3.25 -5.64
C ILE A 40 -2.40 -1.73 -5.76
N HIS A 41 -1.78 -0.98 -4.84
CA HIS A 41 -1.78 0.48 -4.88
C HIS A 41 -1.15 1.00 -6.18
N GLY A 42 -0.02 0.42 -6.60
CA GLY A 42 0.63 0.73 -7.88
C GLY A 42 -0.26 0.45 -9.09
N ALA A 43 -0.97 -0.68 -9.10
CA ALA A 43 -1.92 -1.02 -10.16
C ALA A 43 -3.06 0.00 -10.26
N ILE A 44 -3.63 0.48 -9.15
CA ILE A 44 -4.65 1.53 -9.16
C ILE A 44 -4.10 2.83 -9.76
N ILE A 45 -2.89 3.25 -9.36
CA ILE A 45 -2.24 4.44 -9.90
C ILE A 45 -2.03 4.32 -11.42
N PHE A 46 -1.65 3.14 -11.90
CA PHE A 46 -1.50 2.88 -13.34
C PHE A 46 -2.82 3.14 -14.09
N TYR A 47 -3.93 2.52 -13.68
CA TYR A 47 -5.23 2.72 -14.33
C TYR A 47 -5.74 4.15 -14.22
N LYS A 48 -5.58 4.79 -13.05
CA LYS A 48 -5.95 6.19 -12.82
C LYS A 48 -5.14 7.15 -13.70
N GLY A 49 -3.85 6.86 -13.91
CA GLY A 49 -2.92 7.71 -14.64
C GLY A 49 -2.97 7.54 -16.16
N ASP A 50 -3.45 6.40 -16.63
CA ASP A 50 -3.52 6.06 -18.05
C ASP A 50 -4.39 7.04 -18.85
N ALA A 51 -3.86 7.48 -19.99
CA ALA A 51 -4.48 8.53 -20.80
C ALA A 51 -5.82 8.11 -21.42
N TYR A 52 -5.97 6.83 -21.76
CA TYR A 52 -7.22 6.30 -22.30
C TYR A 52 -8.31 6.32 -21.22
N TYR A 53 -8.04 5.78 -20.03
CA TYR A 53 -9.04 5.73 -18.96
C TYR A 53 -9.45 7.12 -18.47
N LYS A 54 -8.50 8.07 -18.38
CA LYS A 54 -8.82 9.47 -18.04
C LYS A 54 -9.73 10.13 -19.07
N LYS A 55 -9.58 9.82 -20.35
CA LYS A 55 -10.39 10.39 -21.43
C LYS A 55 -11.78 9.76 -21.48
N GLU A 56 -11.86 8.43 -21.45
CA GLU A 56 -13.12 7.70 -21.66
C GLU A 56 -13.97 7.61 -20.40
N TYR A 57 -13.35 7.70 -19.21
CA TYR A 57 -14.01 7.62 -17.91
C TYR A 57 -13.65 8.84 -17.04
N PRO A 58 -13.97 10.07 -17.47
CA PRO A 58 -13.55 11.29 -16.77
C PRO A 58 -14.21 11.48 -15.39
N ARG A 59 -15.23 10.67 -15.08
CA ARG A 59 -15.96 10.68 -13.80
C ARG A 59 -15.61 9.48 -12.90
N ALA A 60 -14.69 8.61 -13.33
CA ALA A 60 -14.27 7.47 -12.53
C ALA A 60 -13.59 7.94 -11.24
N ASP A 61 -14.15 7.54 -10.10
CA ASP A 61 -13.66 7.92 -8.79
C ASP A 61 -12.64 6.89 -8.27
N TRP A 62 -11.41 7.00 -8.78
CA TRP A 62 -10.28 6.16 -8.37
C TRP A 62 -9.81 6.45 -6.94
N ASP A 63 -10.15 7.60 -6.37
CA ASP A 63 -9.70 7.97 -5.03
C ASP A 63 -10.37 7.12 -3.95
N LEU A 64 -11.63 6.68 -4.17
CA LEU A 64 -12.30 5.70 -3.31
C LEU A 64 -11.48 4.41 -3.14
N TYR A 65 -10.86 3.93 -4.22
CA TYR A 65 -10.05 2.71 -4.21
C TYR A 65 -8.72 2.91 -3.51
N LEU A 66 -8.08 4.07 -3.72
CA LEU A 66 -6.82 4.43 -3.05
C LEU A 66 -7.01 4.58 -1.54
N ASP A 67 -8.10 5.22 -1.12
CA ASP A 67 -8.42 5.39 0.30
C ASP A 67 -8.73 4.04 0.97
N GLN A 68 -9.44 3.15 0.28
CA GLN A 68 -9.70 1.81 0.79
C GLN A 68 -8.42 0.97 0.91
N VAL A 69 -7.49 1.04 -0.06
CA VAL A 69 -6.18 0.35 0.04
C VAL A 69 -5.32 0.95 1.15
N ARG A 70 -5.40 2.26 1.39
CA ARG A 70 -4.73 2.89 2.54
C ARG A 70 -5.28 2.37 3.87
N LEU A 71 -6.58 2.09 3.97
CA LEU A 71 -7.15 1.44 5.14
C LEU A 71 -6.58 0.03 5.33
N VAL A 72 -6.51 -0.78 4.27
CA VAL A 72 -5.87 -2.11 4.29
C VAL A 72 -4.42 -2.02 4.78
N GLN A 73 -3.65 -1.06 4.26
CA GLN A 73 -2.27 -0.82 4.68
C GLN A 73 -2.18 -0.47 6.17
N THR A 74 -3.08 0.39 6.65
CA THR A 74 -3.10 0.85 8.04
C THR A 74 -3.38 -0.30 9.01
N THR A 75 -4.39 -1.12 8.73
CA THR A 75 -4.73 -2.27 9.59
C THR A 75 -3.66 -3.37 9.51
N TYR A 76 -3.07 -3.58 8.33
CA TYR A 76 -2.01 -4.57 8.14
C TYR A 76 -0.74 -4.18 8.91
N ALA A 77 -0.33 -2.91 8.83
CA ALA A 77 0.82 -2.39 9.57
C ALA A 77 0.62 -2.45 11.09
N ALA A 78 -0.63 -2.37 11.56
CA ALA A 78 -0.99 -2.55 12.96
C ALA A 78 -1.01 -4.02 13.42
N GLY A 79 -0.89 -4.98 12.50
CA GLY A 79 -0.99 -6.42 12.80
C GLY A 79 -2.41 -6.92 13.04
N ASP A 80 -3.43 -6.10 12.75
CA ASP A 80 -4.83 -6.50 12.91
C ASP A 80 -5.30 -7.32 11.72
N ILE A 81 -5.23 -8.64 11.87
CA ILE A 81 -5.58 -9.60 10.81
C ILE A 81 -7.07 -9.48 10.45
N HIS A 82 -7.96 -9.32 11.43
CA HIS A 82 -9.40 -9.28 11.18
C HIS A 82 -9.81 -7.99 10.47
N ALA A 83 -9.32 -6.84 10.95
CA ALA A 83 -9.60 -5.56 10.29
C ALA A 83 -9.01 -5.51 8.88
N THR A 84 -7.82 -6.08 8.66
CA THR A 84 -7.22 -6.19 7.33
C THR A 84 -8.07 -7.06 6.41
N TYR A 85 -8.56 -8.20 6.90
CA TYR A 85 -9.47 -9.06 6.16
C TYR A 85 -10.76 -8.32 5.76
N LEU A 86 -11.39 -7.59 6.68
CA LEU A 86 -12.62 -6.84 6.38
C LEU A 86 -12.36 -5.72 5.36
N ALA A 87 -11.29 -4.95 5.54
CA ALA A 87 -10.94 -3.86 4.64
C ALA A 87 -10.63 -4.37 3.23
N MET A 88 -9.92 -5.50 3.12
CA MET A 88 -9.54 -6.06 1.82
C MET A 88 -10.73 -6.71 1.10
N ASN A 89 -11.61 -7.42 1.82
CA ASN A 89 -12.85 -7.92 1.24
C ASN A 89 -13.73 -6.77 0.73
N ARG A 90 -13.83 -5.68 1.49
CA ARG A 90 -14.55 -4.48 1.04
C ARG A 90 -13.96 -3.88 -0.23
N PHE A 91 -12.62 -3.84 -0.34
CA PHE A 91 -11.96 -3.39 -1.57
C PHE A 91 -12.36 -4.25 -2.78
N MET A 92 -12.36 -5.57 -2.62
CA MET A 92 -12.77 -6.50 -3.67
C MET A 92 -14.27 -6.34 -4.02
N ASP A 93 -15.14 -6.13 -3.04
CA ASP A 93 -16.58 -5.86 -3.27
C ASP A 93 -16.78 -4.57 -4.10
N MET A 94 -15.99 -3.52 -3.82
CA MET A 94 -16.04 -2.26 -4.59
C MET A 94 -15.62 -2.47 -6.05
N LEU A 95 -14.65 -3.34 -6.32
CA LEU A 95 -14.22 -3.68 -7.67
C LEU A 95 -15.34 -4.43 -8.42
N GLU A 96 -15.97 -5.41 -7.77
CA GLU A 96 -17.08 -6.17 -8.37
C GLU A 96 -18.29 -5.29 -8.68
N ALA A 97 -18.65 -4.40 -7.75
CA ALA A 97 -19.75 -3.47 -7.91
C ALA A 97 -19.42 -2.28 -8.82
N ARG A 98 -18.14 -2.11 -9.23
CA ARG A 98 -17.64 -0.97 -10.01
C ARG A 98 -18.01 0.36 -9.38
N GLU A 99 -17.89 0.44 -8.05
CA GLU A 99 -18.19 1.65 -7.31
C GLU A 99 -17.40 2.85 -7.85
N GLY A 100 -17.99 4.05 -7.80
CA GLY A 100 -17.36 5.23 -8.41
C GLY A 100 -17.28 5.19 -9.94
N GLY A 101 -17.84 4.18 -10.61
CA GLY A 101 -17.97 4.14 -12.06
C GLY A 101 -16.65 3.87 -12.80
N ILE A 102 -15.72 3.13 -12.19
CA ILE A 102 -14.46 2.76 -12.84
C ILE A 102 -14.70 1.86 -14.07
N PRO A 103 -13.78 1.86 -15.06
CA PRO A 103 -13.88 1.02 -16.24
C PRO A 103 -13.95 -0.46 -15.84
N GLY A 104 -14.87 -1.20 -16.45
CA GLY A 104 -15.09 -2.60 -16.08
C GLY A 104 -13.91 -3.53 -16.39
N VAL A 105 -13.18 -3.27 -17.48
CA VAL A 105 -11.92 -3.98 -17.79
C VAL A 105 -10.91 -3.80 -16.66
N ALA A 106 -10.67 -2.55 -16.23
CA ALA A 106 -9.75 -2.26 -15.15
C ALA A 106 -10.22 -2.84 -13.81
N ALA A 107 -11.52 -2.79 -13.50
CA ALA A 107 -12.09 -3.39 -12.30
C ALA A 107 -11.86 -4.91 -12.25
N ASN A 108 -12.08 -5.59 -13.38
CA ASN A 108 -11.88 -7.03 -13.50
C ASN A 108 -10.40 -7.41 -13.40
N GLU A 109 -9.52 -6.67 -14.07
CA GLU A 109 -8.06 -6.91 -14.02
C GLU A 109 -7.52 -6.70 -12.60
N LEU A 110 -7.94 -5.63 -11.91
CA LEU A 110 -7.60 -5.40 -10.50
C LEU A 110 -8.14 -6.51 -9.59
N PHE A 111 -9.38 -6.97 -9.80
CA PHE A 111 -9.96 -8.05 -9.00
C PHE A 111 -9.19 -9.37 -9.19
N ASN A 112 -8.85 -9.72 -10.43
CA ASN A 112 -8.04 -10.89 -10.73
C ASN A 112 -6.64 -10.78 -10.12
N PHE A 113 -6.04 -9.58 -10.17
CA PHE A 113 -4.75 -9.32 -9.56
C PHE A 113 -4.81 -9.49 -8.04
N CYS A 114 -5.88 -9.02 -7.38
CA CYS A 114 -6.08 -9.23 -5.94
C CYS A 114 -6.09 -10.71 -5.57
N ASN A 115 -6.79 -11.56 -6.34
CA ASN A 115 -6.81 -13.00 -6.12
C ASN A 115 -5.43 -13.64 -6.30
N LEU A 116 -4.54 -13.04 -7.10
CA LEU A 116 -3.18 -13.54 -7.33
C LEU A 116 -2.22 -13.16 -6.19
N VAL A 117 -2.26 -11.91 -5.72
CA VAL A 117 -1.22 -11.38 -4.82
C VAL A 117 -1.63 -11.34 -3.35
N THR A 118 -2.93 -11.34 -3.05
CA THR A 118 -3.42 -11.21 -1.67
C THR A 118 -3.30 -12.56 -0.95
N PRO A 119 -2.62 -12.63 0.21
CA PRO A 119 -2.61 -13.85 1.00
C PRO A 119 -4.03 -14.28 1.41
N ALA A 120 -4.30 -15.59 1.39
CA ALA A 120 -5.64 -16.14 1.64
C ALA A 120 -6.24 -15.73 2.99
N GLN A 121 -5.42 -15.51 4.02
CA GLN A 121 -5.90 -15.07 5.33
C GLN A 121 -6.51 -13.65 5.35
N PHE A 122 -6.30 -12.86 4.29
CA PHE A 122 -6.77 -11.48 4.21
C PHE A 122 -7.93 -11.27 3.24
N HIS A 123 -8.47 -12.31 2.61
CA HIS A 123 -9.68 -12.19 1.82
C HIS A 123 -10.48 -13.50 1.78
N ASP A 124 -11.77 -13.41 1.46
CA ASP A 124 -12.61 -14.58 1.29
C ASP A 124 -12.32 -15.26 -0.06
N VAL A 125 -11.47 -16.27 -0.02
CA VAL A 125 -11.08 -17.04 -1.22
C VAL A 125 -12.28 -17.76 -1.81
N GLU A 126 -13.20 -18.29 -1.01
CA GLU A 126 -14.36 -19.04 -1.54
C GLU A 126 -15.30 -18.10 -2.29
N ARG A 127 -15.61 -16.95 -1.69
CA ARG A 127 -16.49 -15.94 -2.29
C ARG A 127 -15.91 -15.35 -3.58
N HIS A 128 -14.59 -15.13 -3.62
CA HIS A 128 -13.92 -14.53 -4.78
C HIS A 128 -13.32 -15.56 -5.73
N SER A 129 -13.42 -16.86 -5.41
CA SER A 129 -12.97 -17.94 -6.29
C SER A 129 -13.84 -18.01 -7.55
N GLY A 130 -13.18 -18.33 -8.66
CA GLY A 130 -13.85 -18.46 -9.96
C GLY A 130 -12.86 -18.33 -11.11
N PRO A 131 -13.31 -18.56 -12.36
CA PRO A 131 -12.52 -18.20 -13.52
C PRO A 131 -12.20 -16.70 -13.48
N PRO A 132 -11.05 -16.26 -14.01
CA PRO A 132 -10.71 -14.84 -14.09
C PRO A 132 -11.87 -14.05 -14.68
N LYS A 133 -12.22 -12.93 -14.05
CA LYS A 133 -13.23 -12.03 -14.59
C LYS A 133 -12.69 -11.46 -15.89
N THR A 134 -13.40 -11.70 -16.97
CA THR A 134 -13.07 -11.16 -18.29
C THR A 134 -14.18 -10.24 -18.73
N GLU A 135 -13.82 -9.06 -19.22
CA GLU A 135 -14.75 -8.23 -19.97
C GLU A 135 -14.23 -8.13 -21.40
N GLN A 136 -15.09 -8.41 -22.37
CA GLN A 136 -14.74 -8.17 -23.76
C GLN A 136 -14.52 -6.66 -23.94
N PRO A 137 -13.40 -6.23 -24.54
CA PRO A 137 -13.21 -4.83 -24.86
C PRO A 137 -14.39 -4.33 -25.67
N ARG A 138 -14.88 -3.12 -25.36
CA ARG A 138 -15.87 -2.46 -26.21
C ARG A 138 -15.29 -2.42 -27.63
N ALA A 139 -16.02 -3.00 -28.58
CA ALA A 139 -15.58 -2.97 -29.96
C ALA A 139 -15.41 -1.50 -30.40
N PRO A 140 -14.38 -1.18 -31.19
CA PRO A 140 -14.28 0.13 -31.82
C PRO A 140 -15.58 0.49 -32.55
N GLU A 141 -15.90 1.77 -32.63
CA GLU A 141 -17.09 2.23 -33.32
C GLU A 141 -17.10 1.70 -34.77
N GLY A 142 -18.18 1.00 -35.16
CA GLY A 142 -18.31 0.36 -36.47
C GLY A 142 -17.71 -1.06 -36.59
N VAL A 143 -17.08 -1.58 -35.53
CA VAL A 143 -16.58 -2.97 -35.49
C VAL A 143 -17.53 -3.83 -34.67
N ARG A 144 -17.92 -5.00 -35.21
CA ARG A 144 -18.60 -6.05 -34.45
C ARG A 144 -17.62 -7.21 -34.29
N TRP A 145 -17.32 -7.61 -33.06
CA TRP A 145 -16.50 -8.79 -32.82
C TRP A 145 -17.18 -10.03 -33.43
N PRO A 146 -16.42 -10.94 -34.06
CA PRO A 146 -16.97 -12.24 -34.43
C PRO A 146 -17.38 -12.97 -33.15
N GLY A 147 -18.64 -13.42 -33.11
CA GLY A 147 -19.20 -14.19 -31.99
C GLY A 147 -18.83 -15.66 -32.04
#